data_AF-A0ABD5VI11-F1
#
_entry.id   AF-A0ABD5VI11-F1
#
_cell.length_a   1.000
_cell.length_b   1.000
_cell.length_c   1.000
_cell.angle_alpha   90.00
_cell.angle_beta   90.00
_cell.angle_gamma   90.00
#
_symmetry.space_group_name_H-M   'P 1'
#
loop_
_entity.id
_entity.type
_entity.pdbx_description
1 polymer ?
#
loop_
_entity_poly.entity_id
_entity_poly.type
_entity_poly.pdbx_seq_one_letter_code
_entity_poly.pdbx_strand_id
1 'polypeptide(L)' 'MRIEHDPMQCENCGELTHEDLETVENVPRLDPDTYEVHGDATEVYVCGGCHAIVGVQ' A
#
# COMPACT_ATOMS: atom_id res chain seq x y z
N MET A 1 -0.60 -4.41 12.47
CA MET A 1 -1.85 -4.00 11.81
C MET A 1 -2.00 -4.86 10.56
N ARG A 2 -3.05 -5.70 10.48
CA ARG A 2 -3.49 -6.24 9.18
C ARG A 2 -4.42 -5.19 8.60
N ILE A 3 -4.06 -4.61 7.46
CA ILE A 3 -4.95 -3.72 6.74
C ILE A 3 -5.93 -4.63 6.00
N GLU A 4 -7.08 -4.88 6.62
CA GLU A 4 -8.26 -5.52 5.99
C GLU A 4 -9.09 -4.47 5.21
N HIS A 5 -8.44 -3.42 4.69
CA HIS A 5 -9.12 -2.45 3.83
C HIS A 5 -9.11 -2.97 2.41
N ASP A 6 -10.31 -3.11 1.84
CA ASP A 6 -10.51 -3.25 0.41
C ASP A 6 -9.69 -2.15 -0.30
N PRO A 7 -8.67 -2.47 -1.12
CA PRO A 7 -7.75 -1.49 -1.71
C PRO A 7 -8.45 -0.49 -2.65
N MET A 8 -9.76 -0.62 -2.80
CA MET A 8 -10.65 0.16 -3.65
C MET A 8 -11.16 1.44 -2.98
N GLN A 9 -10.62 1.86 -1.83
CA GLN A 9 -11.02 3.11 -1.18
C GLN A 9 -9.83 3.99 -0.79
N CYS A 10 -9.80 5.20 -1.36
CA CYS A 10 -8.83 6.25 -1.07
C CYS A 10 -9.48 7.37 -0.26
N GLU A 11 -8.85 7.79 0.83
CA GLU A 11 -9.36 8.88 1.68
C GLU A 11 -9.45 10.23 0.95
N ASN A 12 -8.64 10.44 -0.09
CA ASN A 12 -8.56 11.70 -0.82
C ASN A 12 -9.34 11.71 -2.13
N CYS A 13 -9.43 10.57 -2.82
CA CYS A 13 -10.09 10.44 -4.13
C CYS A 13 -11.46 9.76 -4.05
N GLY A 14 -11.78 9.10 -2.92
CA GLY A 14 -12.99 8.31 -2.76
C GLY A 14 -12.82 6.86 -3.23
N GLU A 15 -13.89 6.30 -3.78
CA GLU A 15 -13.90 4.95 -4.33
C GLU A 15 -13.01 4.87 -5.58
N LEU A 16 -12.18 3.85 -5.64
CA LEU A 16 -11.24 3.57 -6.72
C LEU A 16 -11.69 2.35 -7.52
N THR A 17 -11.37 2.33 -8.81
CA THR A 17 -11.46 1.11 -9.62
C THR A 17 -10.09 0.41 -9.68
N HIS A 18 -10.06 -0.83 -10.20
CA HIS A 18 -8.79 -1.56 -10.37
C HIS A 18 -7.83 -0.84 -11.33
N GLU A 19 -8.35 -0.05 -12.27
CA GLU A 19 -7.53 0.72 -13.23
C GLU A 19 -6.92 1.97 -12.60
N ASP A 20 -7.50 2.44 -11.47
CA ASP A 20 -6.99 3.59 -10.70
C ASP A 20 -5.90 3.17 -9.70
N LEU A 21 -5.56 1.88 -9.64
CA LEU A 21 -4.56 1.33 -8.73
C LEU A 21 -3.24 1.06 -9.44
N GLU A 22 -2.17 1.55 -8.82
CA GLU A 22 -0.80 1.23 -9.17
C GLU A 22 -0.21 0.30 -8.10
N THR A 23 0.63 -0.64 -8.52
CA THR A 23 1.34 -1.55 -7.60
C THR A 23 2.81 -1.18 -7.57
N VAL A 24 3.33 -0.95 -6.37
CA VAL A 24 4.76 -0.79 -6.12
C VAL A 24 5.30 -2.10 -5.55
N GLU A 25 6.16 -2.73 -6.33
CA GLU A 25 6.82 -3.99 -5.96
C GLU A 25 8.08 -3.73 -5.13
N ASN A 26 8.56 -4.79 -4.45
CA ASN A 26 9.83 -4.80 -3.73
C ASN A 26 9.95 -3.74 -2.60
N VAL A 27 8.84 -3.42 -1.94
CA VAL A 27 8.87 -2.47 -0.81
C VAL A 27 9.45 -3.15 0.43
N PRO A 28 10.56 -2.64 0.99
CA PRO A 28 11.17 -3.23 2.19
C PRO A 28 10.25 -3.12 3.39
N ARG A 29 10.11 -4.20 4.14
CA ARG A 29 9.37 -4.18 5.41
C ARG A 29 10.30 -3.73 6.53
N LEU A 30 9.97 -2.60 7.12
CA LEU A 30 10.71 -2.01 8.23
C LEU A 30 10.01 -2.30 9.56
N ASP A 31 10.80 -2.68 10.56
CA ASP A 31 10.38 -2.61 11.95
C ASP A 31 10.32 -1.12 12.37
N PRO A 32 9.18 -0.61 12.86
CA PRO A 32 9.04 0.81 13.18
C PRO A 32 9.83 1.25 14.43
N ASP A 33 10.19 0.31 15.31
CA ASP A 33 10.89 0.58 16.56
C ASP A 33 12.41 0.53 16.38
N THR A 34 12.90 -0.35 15.49
CA THR A 34 14.34 -0.54 15.27
C THR A 34 14.85 -0.02 13.93
N TYR A 35 13.95 0.27 12.97
CA TYR A 35 14.27 0.59 11.58
C TYR A 35 15.03 -0.51 10.83
N GLU A 36 15.05 -1.72 11.36
CA GLU A 36 15.67 -2.86 10.69
C GLU A 36 14.76 -3.38 9.58
N VAL A 37 15.39 -3.77 8.46
CA VAL A 37 14.69 -4.44 7.35
C VAL A 37 14.72 -5.94 7.60
N HIS A 38 13.54 -6.55 7.74
CA HIS A 38 13.40 -7.98 8.03
C HIS A 38 12.42 -8.66 7.05
N GLY A 39 12.77 -9.87 6.62
CA GLY A 39 11.93 -10.70 5.76
C GLY A 39 11.96 -10.33 4.27
N ASP A 40 11.05 -10.92 3.50
CA ASP A 40 10.91 -10.64 2.07
C ASP A 40 10.22 -9.30 1.83
N ALA A 41 10.57 -8.67 0.71
CA ALA A 41 9.92 -7.44 0.28
C ALA A 41 8.44 -7.68 -0.02
N THR A 42 7.63 -6.65 0.13
CA THR A 42 6.16 -6.69 0.05
C THR A 42 5.67 -5.88 -1.14
N GLU A 43 4.42 -6.08 -1.55
CA GLU A 43 3.77 -5.27 -2.58
C GLU A 43 2.85 -4.24 -1.93
N VAL A 44 2.79 -3.05 -2.51
CA VAL A 44 1.99 -1.94 -1.97
C VAL A 44 1.08 -1.40 -3.06
N TYR A 45 -0.20 -1.26 -2.73
CA TYR A 45 -1.21 -0.66 -3.62
C TYR A 45 -1.30 0.83 -3.37
N VAL A 46 -1.23 1.58 -4.46
CA VAL A 46 -1.17 3.04 -4.47
C VAL A 46 -2.26 3.58 -5.38
N CYS A 47 -2.95 4.63 -4.94
CA CYS A 47 -3.89 5.36 -5.79
C CYS A 47 -3.15 6.12 -6.90
N GLY A 48 -3.42 5.84 -8.18
CA GLY A 48 -2.78 6.51 -9.32
C GLY A 48 -3.08 8.01 -9.42
N GLY A 49 -4.16 8.49 -8.79
CA GLY A 49 -4.52 9.91 -8.80
C GLY A 49 -3.72 10.78 -7.81
N CYS A 50 -3.62 10.33 -6.54
CA CYS A 50 -3.00 11.12 -5.47
C CYS A 50 -1.77 10.46 -4.83
N HIS A 51 -1.40 9.26 -5.28
CA HIS A 51 -0.29 8.46 -4.79
C HIS A 51 -0.36 8.06 -3.31
N ALA A 52 -1.55 8.11 -2.70
CA ALA A 52 -1.76 7.59 -1.36
C ALA A 52 -1.67 6.06 -1.35
N ILE A 53 -1.04 5.50 -0.31
CA ILE A 53 -1.03 4.06 -0.06
C ILE A 53 -2.43 3.65 0.41
N VAL A 54 -3.04 2.72 -0.30
CA VAL A 54 -4.41 2.23 -0.02
C VAL A 54 -4.44 0.77 0.42
N GLY A 55 -3.34 0.03 0.24
CA GLY A 55 -3.24 -1.36 0.69
C GLY A 55 -1.82 -1.90 0.65
N VAL A 56 -1.60 -3.04 1.32
CA VAL A 56 -0.33 -3.77 1.37
C VAL A 56 -0.63 -5.26 1.25
N GLN A 57 0.13 -6.01 0.45
CA GLN A 57 0.09 -7.47 0.36
C GLN A 57 1.35 -8.11 0.93
#